data_AF-A0A101G4R8-F1
#
_entry.id   AF-A0A101G4R8-F1
#
_cell.length_a   1.000
_cell.length_b   1.000
_cell.length_c   1.000
_cell.angle_alpha   90.00
_cell.angle_beta   90.00
_cell.angle_gamma   90.00
#
_symmetry.space_group_name_H-M   'P 1'
#
loop_
_entity.id
_entity.type
_entity.pdbx_description
1 polymer ?
#
loop_
_entity_poly.entity_id
_entity_poly.type
_entity_poly.pdbx_seq_one_letter_code
_entity_poly.pdbx_strand_id
1 'polypeptide(L)'
;MNFENPQEKEEKRIIEDESFDRFTGSFDYQQAEKFWRDEVNNEEDLEINSSFVNQKKEIKSSKVEKKKTKEKEKKIEENKMFSQQESEQLIGDIFKRIEANLDDQPESVQKIYQERKNEFKTFAKIKGVDFLFCDKSSDEILSLVRDNENKEKWKTRVFRFSKSDNQWKVLPGMRDDGYHFMKGEEDNPLHHYVQSAKLHKDMYKVISSLPESSVRNNNEECVPVEKGRFNNELELKEKYLELKNEKWRNYQNGAQSFFGAFNFFNNSKKQLGLESEWYKICKKTGKSNKHYKKIAESVEFLFNNSLAEKEINDINEKRPGFFFDLSRFSKDDYPEHYKEFLNKYQEAVGELFEWGFSYPIPETMIPDFSENKIIDSYKKGKISIEEYEVKSPEGDHLVFAMAHDEKGRVYIDNIYDPSIKMNDYGIPSEICQMGHLVYKPEDYDSQVFGIPEKYQKPTSSYQYVDISALWENISIVKNFKEELARRGVL
;
A
#
# COMPACT_ATOMS: atom_id res chain seq x y z
N MET A 1 25.86 -31.83 -4.67
CA MET A 1 25.97 -30.45 -4.14
C MET A 1 25.31 -29.55 -5.16
N ASN A 2 24.12 -29.04 -4.86
CA ASN A 2 23.46 -28.06 -5.72
C ASN A 2 24.13 -26.72 -5.47
N PHE A 3 24.85 -26.21 -6.46
CA PHE A 3 25.33 -24.83 -6.46
C PHE A 3 24.14 -23.95 -6.78
N GLU A 4 23.57 -23.30 -5.76
CA GLU A 4 22.63 -22.19 -5.99
C GLU A 4 23.30 -21.12 -6.85
N ASN A 5 22.56 -20.62 -7.84
CA ASN A 5 23.04 -19.57 -8.73
C ASN A 5 23.37 -18.30 -7.90
N PRO A 6 24.55 -17.69 -8.07
CA PRO A 6 24.89 -16.44 -7.39
C PRO A 6 23.82 -15.34 -7.52
N GLN A 7 23.13 -15.24 -8.65
CA GLN A 7 22.01 -14.30 -8.82
C GLN A 7 20.79 -14.64 -7.96
N GLU A 8 20.42 -15.93 -7.84
CA GLU A 8 19.33 -16.34 -6.94
C GLU A 8 19.71 -16.11 -5.48
N LYS A 9 21.00 -16.20 -5.15
CA LYS A 9 21.52 -15.96 -3.81
C LYS A 9 21.51 -14.47 -3.45
N GLU A 10 21.76 -13.61 -4.42
CA GLU A 10 21.73 -12.15 -4.28
C GLU A 10 20.30 -11.61 -4.27
N GLU A 11 19.40 -12.15 -5.10
CA GLU A 11 17.96 -11.89 -5.03
C GLU A 11 17.36 -12.35 -3.69
N LYS A 12 17.70 -13.55 -3.20
CA LYS A 12 17.28 -14.01 -1.86
C LYS A 12 17.77 -13.10 -0.75
N ARG A 13 19.00 -12.58 -0.84
CA ARG A 13 19.56 -11.65 0.16
C ARG A 13 18.84 -10.31 0.17
N ILE A 14 18.64 -9.70 -0.99
CA ILE A 14 17.88 -8.43 -1.13
C ILE A 14 16.46 -8.60 -0.60
N ILE A 15 15.82 -9.76 -0.82
CA ILE A 15 14.47 -10.06 -0.34
C ILE A 15 14.43 -10.34 1.18
N GLU A 16 15.39 -11.09 1.72
CA GLU A 16 15.50 -11.32 3.16
C GLU A 16 15.76 -10.01 3.91
N ASP A 17 16.62 -9.14 3.38
CA ASP A 17 16.90 -7.81 3.95
C ASP A 17 15.69 -6.87 3.75
N GLU A 18 14.99 -6.90 2.61
CA GLU A 18 13.71 -6.19 2.42
C GLU A 18 12.60 -6.64 3.38
N SER A 19 12.65 -7.88 3.88
CA SER A 19 11.71 -8.40 4.90
C SER A 19 12.10 -8.01 6.32
N PHE A 20 13.41 -7.82 6.57
CA PHE A 20 13.99 -7.57 7.88
C PHE A 20 14.04 -6.06 8.22
N ASP A 21 14.42 -5.22 7.26
CA ASP A 21 14.47 -3.75 7.41
C ASP A 21 13.10 -3.09 7.54
N ARG A 22 12.01 -3.82 7.25
CA ARG A 22 10.65 -3.26 7.29
C ARG A 22 10.12 -2.93 8.68
N PHE A 23 10.60 -3.54 9.77
CA PHE A 23 9.85 -3.42 11.05
C PHE A 23 10.62 -3.49 12.38
N THR A 24 11.89 -3.90 12.42
CA THR A 24 12.61 -3.93 13.72
C THR A 24 13.10 -2.55 14.17
N GLY A 25 13.08 -1.54 13.30
CA GLY A 25 13.63 -0.20 13.57
C GLY A 25 12.62 0.88 13.97
N SER A 26 11.34 0.79 13.58
CA SER A 26 10.41 1.94 13.64
C SER A 26 8.98 1.65 14.13
N PHE A 27 8.64 0.43 14.55
CA PHE A 27 7.30 0.19 15.12
C PHE A 27 7.19 0.84 16.50
N ASP A 28 6.70 2.09 16.52
CA ASP A 28 6.38 2.80 17.74
C ASP A 28 5.14 2.16 18.39
N TYR A 29 5.41 1.21 19.28
CA TYR A 29 4.41 0.53 20.11
C TYR A 29 3.49 1.50 20.85
N GLN A 30 3.93 2.74 21.16
CA GLN A 30 3.10 3.75 21.83
C GLN A 30 2.07 4.38 20.88
N GLN A 31 2.38 4.47 19.58
CA GLN A 31 1.43 4.93 18.56
C GLN A 31 0.39 3.85 18.23
N ALA A 32 0.81 2.60 18.10
CA ALA A 32 -0.12 1.46 17.98
C ALA A 32 -1.03 1.37 19.22
N GLU A 33 -0.50 1.62 20.42
CA GLU A 33 -1.27 1.64 21.66
C GLU A 33 -2.28 2.80 21.71
N LYS A 34 -1.90 4.01 21.27
CA LYS A 34 -2.84 5.14 21.19
C LYS A 34 -3.97 4.85 20.21
N PHE A 35 -3.64 4.25 19.08
CA PHE A 35 -4.60 3.90 18.03
C PHE A 35 -5.54 2.76 18.45
N TRP A 36 -5.02 1.73 19.13
CA TRP A 36 -5.83 0.60 19.64
C TRP A 36 -6.68 0.96 20.87
N ARG A 37 -6.37 2.04 21.61
CA ARG A 37 -7.14 2.49 22.79
C ARG A 37 -8.46 3.18 22.43
N ASP A 38 -8.53 3.86 21.29
CA ASP A 38 -9.67 4.74 20.98
C ASP A 38 -10.86 3.98 20.38
N GLU A 39 -10.65 2.80 19.77
CA GLU A 39 -11.74 2.03 19.14
C GLU A 39 -12.46 1.04 20.06
N VAL A 40 -11.77 0.53 21.08
CA VAL A 40 -12.34 -0.56 21.90
C VAL A 40 -13.32 -0.05 22.97
N ASN A 41 -13.50 1.27 23.10
CA ASN A 41 -14.54 1.87 23.94
C ASN A 41 -15.90 2.02 23.24
N ASN A 42 -16.05 1.62 21.97
CA ASN A 42 -17.30 1.72 21.20
C ASN A 42 -18.06 0.39 21.05
N GLU A 43 -17.92 -0.55 22.01
CA GLU A 43 -18.72 -1.78 22.01
C GLU A 43 -20.25 -1.54 22.17
N GLU A 44 -20.69 -0.35 22.60
CA GLU A 44 -22.12 -0.03 22.76
C GLU A 44 -22.89 0.11 21.44
N ASP A 45 -22.23 0.21 20.29
CA ASP A 45 -22.92 0.39 18.98
C ASP A 45 -23.20 -0.93 18.22
N LEU A 46 -22.85 -2.10 18.80
CA LEU A 46 -22.97 -3.40 18.13
C LEU A 46 -24.33 -4.11 18.29
N GLU A 47 -25.27 -3.59 19.07
CA GLU A 47 -26.61 -4.22 19.27
C GLU A 47 -27.72 -3.77 18.31
N ILE A 48 -27.49 -2.84 17.36
CA ILE A 48 -28.60 -2.23 16.59
C ILE A 48 -28.93 -2.93 15.24
N ASN A 49 -28.14 -3.88 14.75
CA ASN A 49 -28.30 -4.38 13.37
C ASN A 49 -29.07 -5.70 13.17
N SER A 50 -29.94 -6.12 14.10
CA SER A 50 -30.79 -7.32 13.89
C SER A 50 -32.24 -7.02 13.46
N SER A 51 -32.59 -5.80 13.04
CA SER A 51 -33.99 -5.53 12.66
C SER A 51 -34.18 -4.47 11.56
N PHE A 52 -33.71 -4.68 10.33
CA PHE A 52 -34.24 -3.93 9.18
C PHE A 52 -34.29 -4.80 7.92
N VAL A 53 -35.29 -5.69 7.88
CA VAL A 53 -35.82 -6.25 6.63
C VAL A 53 -37.18 -5.63 6.37
N ASN A 54 -37.37 -5.13 5.15
CA ASN A 54 -38.56 -4.53 4.53
C ASN A 54 -38.68 -3.00 4.64
N GLN A 55 -38.29 -2.30 3.57
CA GLN A 55 -39.24 -1.53 2.76
C GLN A 55 -38.62 -1.06 1.42
N LYS A 56 -39.12 -1.62 0.32
CA LYS A 56 -39.05 -1.00 -1.01
C LYS A 56 -40.00 0.19 -1.06
N LYS A 57 -39.58 1.34 -1.62
CA LYS A 57 -40.47 2.17 -2.45
C LYS A 57 -39.72 3.15 -3.36
N GLU A 58 -40.40 3.40 -4.47
CA GLU A 58 -39.99 3.92 -5.77
C GLU A 58 -39.39 5.35 -5.81
N ILE A 59 -38.47 5.50 -6.75
CA ILE A 59 -37.91 6.75 -7.25
C ILE A 59 -38.96 7.49 -8.10
N LYS A 60 -39.10 8.81 -7.89
CA LYS A 60 -39.56 9.73 -8.95
C LYS A 60 -38.44 10.68 -9.35
N SER A 61 -38.05 10.55 -10.61
CA SER A 61 -37.12 11.40 -11.34
C SER A 61 -37.66 12.83 -11.51
N SER A 62 -36.77 13.84 -11.42
CA SER A 62 -36.78 14.93 -12.41
C SER A 62 -35.47 15.72 -12.48
N LYS A 63 -34.98 15.85 -13.73
CA LYS A 63 -34.21 16.97 -14.32
C LYS A 63 -32.86 17.36 -13.71
N VAL A 64 -31.80 16.69 -14.18
CA VAL A 64 -30.43 17.27 -14.25
C VAL A 64 -29.82 16.98 -15.63
N GLU A 65 -30.24 17.73 -16.64
CA GLU A 65 -29.77 17.52 -18.03
C GLU A 65 -29.13 18.75 -18.67
N LYS A 66 -28.76 19.79 -17.88
CA LYS A 66 -28.07 20.98 -18.39
C LYS A 66 -26.72 21.31 -17.74
N LYS A 67 -26.22 20.46 -16.83
CA LYS A 67 -24.90 20.63 -16.19
C LYS A 67 -23.76 19.81 -16.81
N LYS A 68 -24.07 18.73 -17.55
CA LYS A 68 -23.06 17.78 -18.08
C LYS A 68 -22.16 18.34 -19.19
N THR A 69 -22.55 19.41 -19.87
CA THR A 69 -21.77 19.93 -21.01
C THR A 69 -20.63 20.87 -20.57
N LYS A 70 -20.81 21.66 -19.51
CA LYS A 70 -19.76 22.56 -18.99
C LYS A 70 -18.69 21.85 -18.16
N GLU A 71 -19.00 20.73 -17.52
CA GLU A 71 -18.03 19.90 -16.78
C GLU A 71 -17.12 19.09 -17.72
N LYS A 72 -17.62 18.70 -18.90
CA LYS A 72 -16.80 18.03 -19.93
C LYS A 72 -15.77 18.99 -20.56
N GLU A 73 -16.13 20.26 -20.78
CA GLU A 73 -15.20 21.25 -21.36
C GLU A 73 -14.10 21.70 -20.38
N LYS A 74 -14.36 21.72 -19.06
CA LYS A 74 -13.31 21.99 -18.06
C LYS A 74 -12.34 20.82 -17.84
N LYS A 75 -12.79 19.57 -18.02
CA LYS A 75 -11.90 18.38 -17.94
C LYS A 75 -10.87 18.30 -19.07
N ILE A 76 -11.06 19.02 -20.17
CA ILE A 76 -10.20 18.96 -21.37
C ILE A 76 -8.86 19.72 -21.18
N GLU A 77 -8.73 20.60 -20.17
CA GLU A 77 -7.49 21.36 -19.93
C GLU A 77 -6.54 20.74 -18.89
N GLU A 78 -7.01 19.74 -18.11
CA GLU A 78 -6.22 19.18 -17.00
C GLU A 78 -5.20 18.12 -17.44
N ASN A 79 -5.52 17.33 -18.46
CA ASN A 79 -4.65 16.29 -19.02
C ASN A 79 -4.43 16.55 -20.51
N LYS A 80 -3.21 16.92 -20.90
CA LYS A 80 -2.84 17.16 -22.31
C LYS A 80 -1.45 16.59 -22.59
N MET A 81 -1.42 15.61 -23.51
CA MET A 81 -0.20 15.24 -24.22
C MET A 81 -0.10 16.08 -25.49
N PHE A 82 1.12 16.48 -25.82
CA PHE A 82 1.42 17.32 -26.96
C PHE A 82 2.00 16.45 -28.07
N SER A 83 1.85 16.89 -29.32
CA SER A 83 2.56 16.25 -30.43
C SER A 83 4.08 16.33 -30.21
N GLN A 84 4.85 15.53 -30.96
CA GLN A 84 6.31 15.54 -30.83
C GLN A 84 6.89 16.94 -31.09
N GLN A 85 6.44 17.62 -32.17
CA GLN A 85 6.91 18.96 -32.52
C GLN A 85 6.55 20.00 -31.44
N GLU A 86 5.34 19.94 -30.91
CA GLU A 86 4.93 20.82 -29.80
C GLU A 86 5.75 20.53 -28.53
N SER A 87 6.01 19.26 -28.23
CA SER A 87 6.82 18.85 -27.09
C SER A 87 8.25 19.37 -27.22
N GLU A 88 8.88 19.21 -28.38
CA GLU A 88 10.24 19.71 -28.66
C GLU A 88 10.32 21.23 -28.44
N GLN A 89 9.34 21.99 -28.95
CA GLN A 89 9.28 23.44 -28.75
C GLN A 89 9.13 23.81 -27.26
N LEU A 90 8.17 23.18 -26.56
CA LEU A 90 7.90 23.47 -25.15
C LEU A 90 9.10 23.10 -24.26
N ILE A 91 9.72 21.94 -24.51
CA ILE A 91 10.93 21.50 -23.82
C ILE A 91 12.06 22.52 -24.03
N GLY A 92 12.27 22.96 -25.27
CA GLY A 92 13.29 23.98 -25.59
C GLY A 92 13.05 25.29 -24.84
N ASP A 93 11.80 25.76 -24.77
CA ASP A 93 11.46 26.98 -24.04
C ASP A 93 11.58 26.83 -22.52
N ILE A 94 11.28 25.65 -21.99
CA ILE A 94 11.47 25.33 -20.56
C ILE A 94 12.96 25.32 -20.21
N PHE A 95 13.80 24.68 -21.02
CA PHE A 95 15.23 24.62 -20.75
C PHE A 95 15.92 25.98 -20.85
N LYS A 96 15.46 26.90 -21.73
CA LYS A 96 15.92 28.30 -21.72
C LYS A 96 15.62 29.01 -20.40
N ARG A 97 14.47 28.72 -19.77
CA ARG A 97 14.11 29.31 -18.47
C ARG A 97 14.91 28.71 -17.33
N ILE A 98 15.15 27.39 -17.37
CA ILE A 98 16.04 26.70 -16.45
C ILE A 98 17.45 27.30 -16.55
N GLU A 99 17.98 27.49 -17.76
CA GLU A 99 19.28 28.11 -18.00
C GLU A 99 19.36 29.54 -17.45
N ALA A 100 18.32 30.35 -17.67
CA ALA A 100 18.28 31.73 -17.18
C ALA A 100 18.25 31.85 -15.65
N ASN A 101 17.85 30.81 -14.93
CA ASN A 101 17.75 30.78 -13.47
C ASN A 101 18.46 29.54 -12.89
N LEU A 102 19.56 29.11 -13.52
CA LEU A 102 20.19 27.82 -13.22
C LEU A 102 20.66 27.72 -11.77
N ASP A 103 21.28 28.78 -11.26
CA ASP A 103 21.81 28.86 -9.89
C ASP A 103 20.71 28.80 -8.83
N ASP A 104 19.47 29.13 -9.19
CA ASP A 104 18.30 29.07 -8.31
C ASP A 104 17.58 27.71 -8.35
N GLN A 105 17.90 26.85 -9.33
CA GLN A 105 17.35 25.49 -9.43
C GLN A 105 17.98 24.56 -8.37
N PRO A 106 17.27 23.48 -7.97
CA PRO A 106 17.87 22.43 -7.15
C PRO A 106 19.12 21.82 -7.80
N GLU A 107 20.06 21.34 -7.00
CA GLU A 107 21.34 20.77 -7.47
C GLU A 107 21.11 19.59 -8.43
N SER A 108 20.08 18.77 -8.17
CA SER A 108 19.73 17.66 -9.06
C SER A 108 19.31 18.14 -10.46
N VAL A 109 18.58 19.25 -10.55
CA VAL A 109 18.15 19.85 -11.83
C VAL A 109 19.32 20.50 -12.55
N GLN A 110 20.23 21.16 -11.81
CA GLN A 110 21.46 21.71 -12.39
C GLN A 110 22.30 20.60 -13.03
N LYS A 111 22.47 19.46 -12.33
CA LYS A 111 23.16 18.27 -12.86
C LYS A 111 22.48 17.76 -14.13
N ILE A 112 21.17 17.57 -14.12
CA ILE A 112 20.40 17.13 -15.30
C ILE A 112 20.57 18.10 -16.46
N TYR A 113 20.53 19.41 -16.21
CA TYR A 113 20.71 20.42 -17.26
C TYR A 113 22.08 20.29 -17.94
N GLN A 114 23.13 20.10 -17.15
CA GLN A 114 24.51 20.01 -17.64
C GLN A 114 24.78 18.69 -18.40
N GLU A 115 24.27 17.58 -17.87
CA GLU A 115 24.65 16.24 -18.33
C GLU A 115 23.63 15.61 -19.28
N ARG A 116 22.32 15.89 -19.09
CA ARG A 116 21.23 15.05 -19.62
C ARG A 116 20.06 15.80 -20.27
N LYS A 117 20.14 17.13 -20.45
CA LYS A 117 19.01 17.93 -20.98
C LYS A 117 18.44 17.47 -22.33
N ASN A 118 19.28 16.86 -23.18
CA ASN A 118 18.88 16.39 -24.51
C ASN A 118 18.14 15.04 -24.48
N GLU A 119 18.03 14.40 -23.32
CA GLU A 119 17.31 13.12 -23.17
C GLU A 119 15.79 13.29 -23.05
N PHE A 120 15.31 14.49 -22.73
CA PHE A 120 13.89 14.78 -22.56
C PHE A 120 13.22 14.99 -23.92
N LYS A 121 12.17 14.21 -24.17
CA LYS A 121 11.48 14.20 -25.49
C LYS A 121 9.98 14.44 -25.40
N THR A 122 9.38 14.17 -24.24
CA THR A 122 7.93 14.28 -24.06
C THR A 122 7.59 15.34 -23.03
N PHE A 123 6.74 16.29 -23.40
CA PHE A 123 6.09 17.21 -22.47
C PHE A 123 4.64 16.75 -22.24
N ALA A 124 4.23 16.66 -20.99
CA ALA A 124 2.83 16.38 -20.64
C ALA A 124 2.36 17.30 -19.51
N LYS A 125 1.10 17.73 -19.62
CA LYS A 125 0.38 18.33 -18.50
C LYS A 125 -0.58 17.29 -17.95
N ILE A 126 -0.44 16.93 -16.68
CA ILE A 126 -1.24 15.90 -16.03
C ILE A 126 -1.83 16.50 -14.76
N LYS A 127 -3.16 16.53 -14.65
CA LYS A 127 -3.90 17.19 -13.56
C LYS A 127 -3.40 18.62 -13.26
N GLY A 128 -3.00 19.35 -14.30
CA GLY A 128 -2.46 20.71 -14.20
C GLY A 128 -0.99 20.83 -13.79
N VAL A 129 -0.29 19.72 -13.59
CA VAL A 129 1.16 19.67 -13.29
C VAL A 129 1.94 19.43 -14.58
N ASP A 130 3.01 20.20 -14.80
CA ASP A 130 3.85 20.11 -16.00
C ASP A 130 4.98 19.08 -15.78
N PHE A 131 5.14 18.14 -16.71
CA PHE A 131 6.17 17.09 -16.70
C PHE A 131 6.98 17.11 -18.00
N LEU A 132 8.30 16.94 -17.84
CA LEU A 132 9.21 16.54 -18.91
C LEU A 132 9.61 15.09 -18.66
N PHE A 133 9.50 14.23 -19.67
CA PHE A 133 9.93 12.83 -19.57
C PHE A 133 11.06 12.51 -20.54
N CYS A 134 12.01 11.73 -20.04
CA CYS A 134 12.88 10.92 -20.88
C CYS A 134 12.12 9.72 -21.45
N ASP A 135 12.73 9.05 -22.42
CA ASP A 135 12.22 7.76 -22.91
C ASP A 135 12.17 6.73 -21.77
N LYS A 136 11.22 5.81 -21.86
CA LYS A 136 11.01 4.76 -20.87
C LYS A 136 12.07 3.69 -21.04
N SER A 137 12.86 3.43 -19.99
CA SER A 137 13.66 2.21 -19.90
C SER A 137 12.81 1.07 -19.32
N SER A 138 13.30 -0.17 -19.35
CA SER A 138 12.52 -1.35 -18.93
C SER A 138 11.87 -1.23 -17.54
N ASP A 139 12.52 -0.53 -16.62
CA ASP A 139 12.16 -0.47 -15.21
C ASP A 139 12.15 0.96 -14.65
N GLU A 140 12.62 1.97 -15.39
CA GLU A 140 12.73 3.33 -14.87
C GLU A 140 12.44 4.43 -15.90
N ILE A 141 12.01 5.58 -15.39
CA ILE A 141 11.76 6.81 -16.15
C ILE A 141 12.29 8.01 -15.36
N LEU A 142 13.19 8.77 -15.97
CA LEU A 142 13.58 10.09 -15.46
C LEU A 142 12.60 11.17 -15.91
N SER A 143 12.27 12.08 -15.00
CA SER A 143 11.40 13.21 -15.27
C SER A 143 11.85 14.49 -14.56
N LEU A 144 11.58 15.65 -15.17
CA LEU A 144 11.57 16.94 -14.50
C LEU A 144 10.11 17.36 -14.32
N VAL A 145 9.75 17.72 -13.10
CA VAL A 145 8.38 18.10 -12.73
C VAL A 145 8.40 19.53 -12.23
N ARG A 146 7.47 20.35 -12.70
CA ARG A 146 7.36 21.74 -12.24
C ARG A 146 6.91 21.77 -10.79
N ASP A 147 7.60 22.55 -9.97
CA ASP A 147 7.27 22.70 -8.57
C ASP A 147 5.90 23.40 -8.41
N ASN A 148 5.05 22.79 -7.58
CA ASN A 148 3.69 23.27 -7.31
C ASN A 148 3.68 24.54 -6.45
N GLU A 149 4.67 24.73 -5.58
CA GLU A 149 4.80 25.88 -4.68
C GLU A 149 5.55 27.03 -5.36
N ASN A 150 6.62 26.71 -6.09
CA ASN A 150 7.38 27.68 -6.86
C ASN A 150 7.40 27.35 -8.34
N LYS A 151 6.50 27.97 -9.11
CA LYS A 151 6.34 27.73 -10.54
C LYS A 151 7.56 28.09 -11.41
N GLU A 152 8.59 28.74 -10.87
CA GLU A 152 9.85 29.00 -11.58
C GLU A 152 10.90 27.90 -11.35
N LYS A 153 10.66 26.98 -10.42
CA LYS A 153 11.53 25.83 -10.14
C LYS A 153 11.00 24.54 -10.72
N TRP A 154 11.95 23.66 -11.03
CA TRP A 154 11.71 22.28 -11.41
C TRP A 154 12.31 21.36 -10.37
N LYS A 155 11.80 20.13 -10.31
CA LYS A 155 12.28 19.08 -9.42
C LYS A 155 12.53 17.81 -10.21
N THR A 156 13.58 17.10 -9.84
CA THR A 156 13.87 15.79 -10.40
C THR A 156 12.95 14.73 -9.80
N ARG A 157 12.39 13.87 -10.65
CA ARG A 157 11.63 12.70 -10.24
C ARG A 157 12.07 11.49 -11.03
N VAL A 158 12.14 10.35 -10.36
CA VAL A 158 12.30 9.04 -11.01
C VAL A 158 11.07 8.21 -10.72
N PHE A 159 10.55 7.55 -11.74
CA PHE A 159 9.49 6.56 -11.62
C PHE A 159 10.09 5.19 -11.88
N ARG A 160 9.82 4.24 -11.00
CA ARG A 160 10.30 2.86 -11.10
C ARG A 160 9.16 1.87 -11.23
N PHE A 161 9.36 0.79 -11.94
CA PHE A 161 8.41 -0.31 -12.01
C PHE A 161 8.63 -1.27 -10.84
N SER A 162 7.67 -1.35 -9.92
CA SER A 162 7.67 -2.34 -8.84
C SER A 162 7.23 -3.69 -9.39
N LYS A 163 8.16 -4.65 -9.54
CA LYS A 163 7.85 -6.00 -10.00
C LYS A 163 6.95 -6.75 -9.02
N SER A 164 7.17 -6.59 -7.71
CA SER A 164 6.37 -7.25 -6.66
C SER A 164 4.90 -6.81 -6.68
N ASP A 165 4.67 -5.53 -6.99
CA ASP A 165 3.32 -4.94 -6.99
C ASP A 165 2.75 -4.80 -8.41
N ASN A 166 3.53 -5.19 -9.43
CA ASN A 166 3.24 -5.05 -10.86
C ASN A 166 2.72 -3.65 -11.24
N GLN A 167 3.33 -2.58 -10.71
CA GLN A 167 2.89 -1.20 -10.92
C GLN A 167 4.03 -0.18 -10.85
N TRP A 168 3.86 0.95 -11.54
CA TRP A 168 4.78 2.10 -11.46
C TRP A 168 4.62 2.83 -10.13
N LYS A 169 5.75 3.20 -9.52
CA LYS A 169 5.83 3.97 -8.29
C LYS A 169 6.83 5.11 -8.45
N VAL A 170 6.65 6.18 -7.69
CA VAL A 170 7.71 7.18 -7.55
C VAL A 170 8.86 6.61 -6.73
N LEU A 171 10.09 6.95 -7.11
CA LEU A 171 11.31 6.72 -6.34
C LEU A 171 11.69 8.06 -5.68
N PRO A 172 11.36 8.26 -4.39
CA PRO A 172 11.60 9.54 -3.71
C PRO A 172 13.09 9.79 -3.45
N GLY A 173 13.84 8.71 -3.20
CA GLY A 173 15.25 8.73 -2.88
C GLY A 173 15.80 7.33 -2.60
N MET A 174 17.10 7.28 -2.34
CA MET A 174 17.86 6.09 -1.95
C MET A 174 18.20 6.14 -0.46
N ARG A 175 18.22 4.98 0.19
CA ARG A 175 18.81 4.82 1.52
C ARG A 175 20.33 4.96 1.47
N ASP A 176 20.93 5.17 2.64
CA ASP A 176 22.38 5.34 2.78
C ASP A 176 23.22 4.13 2.37
N ASP A 177 22.62 2.94 2.41
CA ASP A 177 23.27 1.72 1.96
C ASP A 177 23.50 1.70 0.44
N GLY A 178 22.83 2.57 -0.32
CA GLY A 178 22.94 2.67 -1.77
C GLY A 178 22.27 1.53 -2.54
N TYR A 179 21.61 0.60 -1.85
CA TYR A 179 20.94 -0.56 -2.45
C TYR A 179 19.42 -0.53 -2.30
N HIS A 180 18.91 0.17 -1.28
CA HIS A 180 17.49 0.18 -0.97
C HIS A 180 16.82 1.50 -1.33
N PHE A 181 15.62 1.39 -1.91
CA PHE A 181 14.77 2.51 -2.23
C PHE A 181 13.98 2.97 -1.01
N MET A 182 13.84 4.28 -0.84
CA MET A 182 12.82 4.85 0.04
C MET A 182 11.43 4.60 -0.55
N LYS A 183 10.43 4.27 0.27
CA LYS A 183 9.07 3.91 -0.20
C LYS A 183 7.99 4.95 0.14
N GLY A 184 8.35 6.07 0.75
CA GLY A 184 7.41 7.10 1.21
C GLY A 184 7.80 7.61 2.58
N GLU A 185 6.80 7.96 3.39
CA GLU A 185 7.01 8.37 4.78
C GLU A 185 6.98 7.13 5.70
N GLU A 186 8.04 6.31 5.64
CA GLU A 186 8.11 4.98 6.27
C GLU A 186 8.01 5.01 7.81
N ASP A 187 8.31 6.16 8.42
CA ASP A 187 8.16 6.38 9.87
C ASP A 187 6.72 6.73 10.28
N ASN A 188 5.82 6.99 9.32
CA ASN A 188 4.44 7.33 9.61
C ASN A 188 3.66 6.04 9.97
N PRO A 189 2.91 6.01 11.10
CA PRO A 189 2.11 4.85 11.47
C PRO A 189 1.02 4.49 10.45
N LEU A 190 0.59 5.46 9.63
CA LEU A 190 -0.39 5.26 8.56
C LEU A 190 0.26 4.85 7.23
N HIS A 191 1.59 4.71 7.18
CA HIS A 191 2.30 4.27 5.99
C HIS A 191 1.85 2.87 5.58
N HIS A 192 1.52 2.70 4.30
CA HIS A 192 1.19 1.39 3.74
C HIS A 192 1.85 1.27 2.39
N TYR A 193 2.94 0.53 2.38
CA TYR A 193 3.86 0.43 1.25
C TYR A 193 3.16 0.11 -0.08
N VAL A 194 2.02 -0.59 -0.10
CA VAL A 194 1.27 -0.89 -1.34
C VAL A 194 0.63 0.37 -1.95
N GLN A 195 0.18 1.32 -1.12
CA GLN A 195 -0.43 2.58 -1.53
C GLN A 195 0.59 3.72 -1.58
N SER A 196 1.59 3.70 -0.72
CA SER A 196 2.63 4.71 -0.68
C SER A 196 3.41 4.75 -1.99
N ALA A 197 3.76 5.97 -2.40
CA ALA A 197 4.41 6.25 -3.68
C ALA A 197 3.66 5.74 -4.94
N LYS A 198 2.39 5.30 -4.83
CA LYS A 198 1.59 4.85 -5.97
C LYS A 198 1.18 6.05 -6.83
N LEU A 199 1.48 5.98 -8.11
CA LEU A 199 1.19 7.07 -9.04
C LEU A 199 -0.32 7.32 -9.19
N HIS A 200 -0.67 8.56 -9.45
CA HIS A 200 -2.02 8.93 -9.86
C HIS A 200 -2.38 8.21 -11.18
N LYS A 201 -3.63 7.75 -11.34
CA LYS A 201 -4.00 6.89 -12.49
C LYS A 201 -3.69 7.48 -13.86
N ASP A 202 -3.80 8.81 -14.00
CA ASP A 202 -3.51 9.49 -15.26
C ASP A 202 -2.01 9.51 -15.62
N MET A 203 -1.10 9.30 -14.65
CA MET A 203 0.32 9.09 -14.93
C MET A 203 0.54 7.80 -15.74
N TYR A 204 -0.21 6.73 -15.43
CA TYR A 204 -0.05 5.45 -16.13
C TYR A 204 -0.36 5.56 -17.63
N LYS A 205 -1.32 6.42 -18.01
CA LYS A 205 -1.66 6.66 -19.42
C LYS A 205 -0.50 7.31 -20.16
N VAL A 206 0.17 8.28 -19.55
CA VAL A 206 1.34 8.95 -20.14
C VAL A 206 2.55 8.03 -20.16
N ILE A 207 2.85 7.35 -19.04
CA ILE A 207 3.96 6.39 -18.97
C ILE A 207 3.82 5.27 -20.02
N SER A 208 2.60 4.78 -20.25
CA SER A 208 2.34 3.74 -21.24
C SER A 208 2.52 4.20 -22.69
N SER A 209 2.49 5.50 -22.96
CA SER A 209 2.69 6.07 -24.30
C SER A 209 4.11 6.59 -24.55
N LEU A 210 4.97 6.61 -23.53
CA LEU A 210 6.36 7.01 -23.68
C LEU A 210 7.10 6.04 -24.62
N PRO A 211 8.00 6.54 -25.50
CA PRO A 211 8.85 5.68 -26.31
C PRO A 211 9.72 4.77 -25.45
N GLU A 212 9.94 3.53 -25.90
CA GLU A 212 10.88 2.61 -25.26
C GLU A 212 12.32 2.98 -25.65
N SER A 213 13.23 2.97 -24.68
CA SER A 213 14.67 3.08 -24.87
C SER A 213 15.35 1.76 -24.56
N SER A 214 16.28 1.35 -25.44
CA SER A 214 17.18 0.21 -25.19
C SER A 214 18.37 0.56 -24.29
N VAL A 215 18.59 1.86 -24.01
CA VAL A 215 19.68 2.34 -23.17
C VAL A 215 19.20 2.37 -21.73
N ARG A 216 19.85 1.56 -20.88
CA ARG A 216 19.65 1.60 -19.43
C ARG A 216 20.47 2.75 -18.87
N ASN A 217 19.79 3.79 -18.42
CA ASN A 217 20.40 4.93 -17.75
C ASN A 217 20.33 4.73 -16.24
N ASN A 218 21.40 5.08 -15.51
CA ASN A 218 21.41 5.03 -14.06
C ASN A 218 20.63 6.23 -13.49
N ASN A 219 19.29 6.19 -13.52
CA ASN A 219 18.47 7.34 -13.11
C ASN A 219 18.48 7.54 -11.59
N GLU A 220 18.81 6.50 -10.84
CA GLU A 220 19.05 6.56 -9.38
C GLU A 220 20.12 7.62 -9.04
N GLU A 221 21.05 7.92 -9.96
CA GLU A 221 22.06 8.98 -9.79
C GLU A 221 21.52 10.40 -9.69
N CYS A 222 20.25 10.59 -10.02
CA CYS A 222 19.57 11.87 -10.06
C CYS A 222 18.57 12.05 -8.89
N VAL A 223 18.41 11.06 -8.00
CA VAL A 223 17.55 11.17 -6.82
C VAL A 223 18.34 11.45 -5.52
N PRO A 224 17.69 12.04 -4.50
CA PRO A 224 18.24 12.21 -3.15
C PRO A 224 18.74 10.92 -2.50
N VAL A 225 19.73 11.06 -1.61
CA VAL A 225 20.22 10.00 -0.71
C VAL A 225 20.08 10.48 0.74
N GLU A 226 19.53 9.65 1.63
CA GLU A 226 19.11 10.00 3.02
C GLU A 226 20.14 10.83 3.82
N LYS A 227 21.42 10.51 3.72
CA LYS A 227 22.54 11.24 4.35
C LYS A 227 23.63 11.57 3.33
N GLY A 228 23.24 11.73 2.06
CA GLY A 228 24.15 11.95 0.94
C GLY A 228 23.74 13.11 0.04
N ARG A 229 23.96 12.93 -1.27
CA ARG A 229 23.65 13.96 -2.28
C ARG A 229 22.18 14.34 -2.27
N PHE A 230 21.90 15.60 -2.60
CA PHE A 230 20.55 16.15 -2.77
C PHE A 230 19.59 15.88 -1.60
N ASN A 231 20.10 15.59 -0.39
CA ASN A 231 19.27 15.23 0.76
C ASN A 231 18.26 16.34 1.12
N ASN A 232 18.66 17.60 0.95
CA ASN A 232 17.79 18.76 1.09
C ASN A 232 16.62 18.81 0.10
N GLU A 233 16.63 17.98 -0.96
CA GLU A 233 15.56 17.84 -1.94
C GLU A 233 14.63 16.64 -1.65
N LEU A 234 14.90 15.86 -0.58
CA LEU A 234 14.03 14.79 -0.12
C LEU A 234 12.82 15.37 0.62
N GLU A 235 11.78 15.68 -0.15
CA GLU A 235 10.61 16.44 0.33
C GLU A 235 9.31 15.63 0.39
N LEU A 236 9.32 14.34 0.00
CA LEU A 236 8.09 13.57 -0.09
C LEU A 236 7.46 13.42 1.30
N LYS A 237 6.27 14.00 1.46
CA LYS A 237 5.41 13.83 2.62
C LYS A 237 4.05 13.35 2.19
N GLU A 238 3.61 12.26 2.79
CA GLU A 238 2.31 11.68 2.52
C GLU A 238 1.28 12.38 3.41
N LYS A 239 0.16 12.78 2.82
CA LYS A 239 -1.01 13.25 3.56
C LYS A 239 -2.10 12.21 3.44
N TYR A 240 -2.89 12.07 4.48
CA TYR A 240 -3.93 11.05 4.55
C TYR A 240 -5.29 11.73 4.58
N LEU A 241 -6.20 11.23 3.75
CA LEU A 241 -7.56 11.71 3.67
C LEU A 241 -8.37 11.15 4.84
N GLU A 242 -8.95 12.03 5.65
CA GLU A 242 -9.92 11.68 6.68
C GLU A 242 -11.35 11.78 6.12
N LEU A 243 -12.14 10.72 6.30
CA LEU A 243 -13.52 10.70 5.82
C LEU A 243 -14.46 11.51 6.72
N LYS A 244 -15.43 12.19 6.09
CA LYS A 244 -16.40 13.06 6.75
C LYS A 244 -17.55 12.27 7.36
N ASN A 245 -18.07 11.28 6.64
CA ASN A 245 -19.10 10.37 7.12
C ASN A 245 -18.56 9.57 8.30
N GLU A 246 -19.23 9.68 9.44
CA GLU A 246 -18.78 9.09 10.71
C GLU A 246 -18.64 7.58 10.65
N LYS A 247 -19.59 6.87 10.03
CA LYS A 247 -19.51 5.41 9.89
C LYS A 247 -18.34 5.00 8.99
N TRP A 248 -18.10 5.73 7.91
CA TRP A 248 -16.98 5.45 7.01
C TRP A 248 -15.64 5.75 7.67
N ARG A 249 -15.52 6.87 8.39
CA ARG A 249 -14.32 7.23 9.16
C ARG A 249 -14.02 6.21 10.25
N ASN A 250 -15.03 5.79 11.02
CA ASN A 250 -14.86 4.76 12.05
C ASN A 250 -14.40 3.44 11.43
N TYR A 251 -14.97 3.05 10.28
CA TYR A 251 -14.49 1.87 9.56
C TYR A 251 -13.04 2.04 9.05
N GLN A 252 -12.70 3.21 8.49
CA GLN A 252 -11.36 3.53 8.01
C GLN A 252 -10.33 3.38 9.13
N ASN A 253 -10.60 3.95 10.30
CA ASN A 253 -9.74 3.85 11.48
C ASN A 253 -9.57 2.39 11.94
N GLY A 254 -10.64 1.60 11.91
CA GLY A 254 -10.57 0.20 12.32
C GLY A 254 -9.83 -0.68 11.32
N ALA A 255 -10.02 -0.45 10.02
CA ALA A 255 -9.30 -1.16 8.97
C ALA A 255 -7.79 -0.87 9.00
N GLN A 256 -7.42 0.37 9.32
CA GLN A 256 -6.05 0.79 9.56
C GLN A 256 -5.48 0.17 10.85
N SER A 257 -6.25 0.16 11.94
CA SER A 257 -5.85 -0.42 13.24
C SER A 257 -5.56 -1.90 13.12
N PHE A 258 -6.47 -2.61 12.45
CA PHE A 258 -6.32 -4.02 12.16
C PHE A 258 -5.13 -4.29 11.24
N PHE A 259 -4.85 -3.44 10.25
CA PHE A 259 -3.67 -3.63 9.39
C PHE A 259 -2.35 -3.63 10.15
N GLY A 260 -2.22 -2.77 11.16
CA GLY A 260 -1.06 -2.78 12.06
C GLY A 260 -0.91 -4.12 12.79
N ALA A 261 -2.02 -4.67 13.30
CA ALA A 261 -2.05 -5.98 13.92
C ALA A 261 -1.75 -7.11 12.92
N PHE A 262 -2.33 -7.06 11.73
CA PHE A 262 -2.09 -7.99 10.64
C PHE A 262 -0.59 -8.06 10.32
N ASN A 263 0.04 -6.94 10.00
CA ASN A 263 1.47 -6.90 9.72
C ASN A 263 2.32 -7.43 10.88
N PHE A 264 1.97 -7.06 12.12
CA PHE A 264 2.71 -7.50 13.29
C PHE A 264 2.64 -9.01 13.50
N PHE A 265 1.43 -9.59 13.49
CA PHE A 265 1.21 -11.01 13.79
C PHE A 265 1.49 -11.94 12.61
N ASN A 266 1.51 -11.42 11.39
CA ASN A 266 1.79 -12.22 10.20
C ASN A 266 3.28 -12.58 10.05
N ASN A 267 4.15 -11.95 10.84
CA ASN A 267 5.59 -12.29 10.94
C ASN A 267 5.83 -13.36 12.02
N SER A 268 6.65 -14.37 11.73
CA SER A 268 6.99 -15.42 12.72
C SER A 268 7.97 -14.97 13.82
N LYS A 269 8.71 -13.87 13.61
CA LYS A 269 9.70 -13.37 14.58
C LYS A 269 9.04 -12.58 15.70
N LYS A 270 9.27 -12.98 16.95
CA LYS A 270 8.70 -12.37 18.16
C LYS A 270 9.70 -12.35 19.32
N GLN A 271 9.74 -11.24 20.04
CA GLN A 271 10.42 -11.18 21.33
C GLN A 271 9.51 -11.79 22.40
N LEU A 272 9.76 -13.02 22.84
CA LEU A 272 8.92 -13.67 23.85
C LEU A 272 9.24 -13.15 25.26
N GLY A 273 8.19 -12.90 26.05
CA GLY A 273 8.31 -12.41 27.42
C GLY A 273 7.00 -11.85 27.96
N LEU A 274 6.67 -12.12 29.22
CA LEU A 274 5.57 -11.45 29.91
C LEU A 274 5.83 -9.95 30.15
N GLU A 275 7.09 -9.52 30.00
CA GLU A 275 7.47 -8.11 30.04
C GLU A 275 7.59 -7.46 28.65
N SER A 276 7.39 -8.23 27.57
CA SER A 276 7.43 -7.68 26.21
C SER A 276 6.27 -6.72 25.97
N GLU A 277 6.55 -5.64 25.22
CA GLU A 277 5.54 -4.60 24.95
C GLU A 277 4.32 -5.15 24.21
N TRP A 278 4.52 -6.02 23.21
CA TRP A 278 3.39 -6.60 22.48
C TRP A 278 2.51 -7.51 23.34
N TYR A 279 3.08 -8.27 24.30
CA TYR A 279 2.29 -9.05 25.24
C TYR A 279 1.48 -8.12 26.16
N LYS A 280 2.10 -7.07 26.70
CA LYS A 280 1.41 -6.07 27.53
C LYS A 280 0.24 -5.45 26.79
N ILE A 281 0.43 -5.14 25.52
CA ILE A 281 -0.64 -4.63 24.65
C ILE A 281 -1.73 -5.70 24.45
N CYS A 282 -1.38 -6.94 24.09
CA CYS A 282 -2.36 -8.03 23.92
C CYS A 282 -3.17 -8.26 25.20
N LYS A 283 -2.53 -8.27 26.36
CA LYS A 283 -3.18 -8.45 27.66
C LYS A 283 -4.14 -7.31 27.97
N LYS A 284 -3.73 -6.09 27.65
CA LYS A 284 -4.54 -4.89 27.87
C LYS A 284 -5.75 -4.83 26.94
N THR A 285 -5.54 -4.98 25.63
CA THR A 285 -6.60 -5.01 24.62
C THR A 285 -7.49 -6.25 24.81
N GLY A 286 -6.94 -7.33 25.33
CA GLY A 286 -7.66 -8.56 25.70
C GLY A 286 -8.72 -8.38 26.78
N LYS A 287 -8.74 -7.25 27.50
CA LYS A 287 -9.83 -6.93 28.44
C LYS A 287 -11.17 -6.71 27.74
N SER A 288 -11.13 -6.35 26.47
CA SER A 288 -12.29 -5.92 25.69
C SER A 288 -12.28 -6.45 24.25
N ASN A 289 -11.26 -7.22 23.86
CA ASN A 289 -11.27 -7.99 22.61
C ASN A 289 -10.84 -9.44 22.86
N LYS A 290 -11.76 -10.38 22.61
CA LYS A 290 -11.55 -11.81 22.88
C LYS A 290 -10.37 -12.42 22.12
N HIS A 291 -10.02 -11.90 20.94
CA HIS A 291 -8.94 -12.45 20.12
C HIS A 291 -7.57 -12.10 20.72
N TYR A 292 -7.37 -10.83 21.10
CA TYR A 292 -6.16 -10.41 21.84
C TYR A 292 -6.03 -11.11 23.19
N LYS A 293 -7.16 -11.39 23.85
CA LYS A 293 -7.18 -12.19 25.07
C LYS A 293 -6.60 -13.58 24.85
N LYS A 294 -7.07 -14.30 23.81
CA LYS A 294 -6.55 -15.63 23.46
C LYS A 294 -5.06 -15.60 23.11
N ILE A 295 -4.60 -14.57 22.38
CA ILE A 295 -3.18 -14.38 22.08
C ILE A 295 -2.39 -14.22 23.38
N ALA A 296 -2.82 -13.36 24.30
CA ALA A 296 -2.17 -13.19 25.60
C ALA A 296 -2.18 -14.48 26.44
N GLU A 297 -3.29 -15.20 26.49
CA GLU A 297 -3.44 -16.48 27.17
C GLU A 297 -2.50 -17.55 26.60
N SER A 298 -2.22 -17.54 25.29
CA SER A 298 -1.22 -18.45 24.69
C SER A 298 0.20 -18.16 25.22
N VAL A 299 0.57 -16.89 25.39
CA VAL A 299 1.87 -16.52 25.97
C VAL A 299 1.93 -16.91 27.44
N GLU A 300 0.88 -16.64 28.21
CA GLU A 300 0.79 -17.05 29.61
C GLU A 300 0.88 -18.58 29.77
N PHE A 301 0.28 -19.34 28.86
CA PHE A 301 0.43 -20.79 28.82
C PHE A 301 1.89 -21.22 28.70
N LEU A 302 2.66 -20.61 27.80
CA LEU A 302 4.08 -20.93 27.63
C LEU A 302 4.88 -20.62 28.91
N PHE A 303 4.60 -19.49 29.56
CA PHE A 303 5.29 -19.06 30.78
C PHE A 303 4.82 -19.76 32.05
N ASN A 304 3.67 -20.44 32.05
CA ASN A 304 3.28 -21.35 33.13
C ASN A 304 4.10 -22.64 33.13
N ASN A 305 4.88 -22.91 32.06
CA ASN A 305 5.87 -23.98 32.05
C ASN A 305 7.22 -23.44 32.56
N SER A 306 7.63 -23.92 33.73
CA SER A 306 8.86 -23.43 34.40
C SER A 306 10.15 -23.69 33.63
N LEU A 307 10.20 -24.70 32.76
CA LEU A 307 11.36 -24.94 31.90
C LEU A 307 11.42 -23.90 30.78
N ALA A 308 10.29 -23.69 30.09
CA ALA A 308 10.18 -22.72 29.00
C ALA A 308 10.46 -21.30 29.49
N GLU A 309 9.87 -20.92 30.63
CA GLU A 309 10.10 -19.62 31.27
C GLU A 309 11.59 -19.41 31.54
N LYS A 310 12.24 -20.40 32.16
CA LYS A 310 13.68 -20.32 32.46
C LYS A 310 14.51 -20.19 31.19
N GLU A 311 14.26 -21.01 30.18
CA GLU A 311 15.01 -20.97 28.91
C GLU A 311 14.87 -19.63 28.19
N ILE A 312 13.66 -19.08 28.11
CA ILE A 312 13.40 -17.80 27.46
C ILE A 312 14.04 -16.66 28.25
N ASN A 313 13.92 -16.66 29.58
CA ASN A 313 14.54 -15.64 30.43
C ASN A 313 16.07 -15.68 30.33
N ASP A 314 16.67 -16.87 30.38
CA ASP A 314 18.11 -17.07 30.17
C ASP A 314 18.59 -16.49 28.82
N ILE A 315 17.81 -16.70 27.75
CA ILE A 315 18.14 -16.16 26.42
C ILE A 315 18.01 -14.64 26.40
N ASN A 316 16.91 -14.10 26.94
CA ASN A 316 16.67 -12.66 27.00
C ASN A 316 17.73 -11.92 27.84
N GLU A 317 18.20 -12.52 28.93
CA GLU A 317 19.30 -11.97 29.75
C GLU A 317 20.63 -11.99 29.00
N LYS A 318 20.96 -13.09 28.32
CA LYS A 318 22.21 -13.23 27.55
C LYS A 318 22.20 -12.44 26.25
N ARG A 319 21.02 -12.22 25.67
CA ARG A 319 20.80 -11.55 24.38
C ARG A 319 19.56 -10.64 24.47
N PRO A 320 19.67 -9.48 25.13
CA PRO A 320 18.58 -8.51 25.18
C PRO A 320 18.12 -8.14 23.76
N GLY A 321 16.80 -8.14 23.54
CA GLY A 321 16.21 -7.87 22.22
C GLY A 321 16.28 -9.03 21.23
N PHE A 322 16.59 -10.25 21.67
CA PHE A 322 16.53 -11.43 20.82
C PHE A 322 15.09 -11.74 20.37
N PHE A 323 14.93 -12.00 19.07
CA PHE A 323 13.66 -12.43 18.48
C PHE A 323 13.69 -13.92 18.20
N PHE A 324 12.70 -14.65 18.75
CA PHE A 324 12.43 -16.04 18.45
C PHE A 324 11.70 -16.14 17.12
N ASP A 325 12.12 -17.06 16.26
CA ASP A 325 11.37 -17.46 15.07
C ASP A 325 10.40 -18.58 15.45
N LEU A 326 9.14 -18.20 15.69
CA LEU A 326 8.11 -19.11 16.22
C LEU A 326 7.81 -20.28 15.27
N SER A 327 8.05 -20.12 13.96
CA SER A 327 7.86 -21.19 12.97
C SER A 327 8.70 -22.43 13.28
N ARG A 328 9.84 -22.26 13.96
CA ARG A 328 10.73 -23.36 14.33
C ARG A 328 10.18 -24.24 15.44
N PHE A 329 9.25 -23.73 16.24
CA PHE A 329 8.66 -24.49 17.34
C PHE A 329 7.84 -25.68 16.85
N SER A 330 7.46 -25.71 15.57
CA SER A 330 6.80 -26.85 14.93
C SER A 330 7.72 -28.05 14.68
N LYS A 331 9.05 -27.87 14.73
CA LYS A 331 10.01 -28.92 14.38
C LYS A 331 10.03 -30.03 15.43
N ASP A 332 10.32 -31.26 14.97
CA ASP A 332 10.30 -32.45 15.82
C ASP A 332 11.22 -32.36 17.04
N ASP A 333 12.34 -31.65 16.91
CA ASP A 333 13.36 -31.45 17.94
C ASP A 333 12.99 -30.43 19.02
N TYR A 334 11.91 -29.67 18.85
CA TYR A 334 11.43 -28.77 19.89
C TYR A 334 10.58 -29.49 20.95
N PRO A 335 10.71 -29.12 22.23
CA PRO A 335 9.86 -29.64 23.30
C PRO A 335 8.35 -29.40 23.06
N GLU A 336 7.52 -30.32 23.57
CA GLU A 336 6.07 -30.32 23.31
C GLU A 336 5.36 -29.04 23.76
N HIS A 337 5.80 -28.40 24.84
CA HIS A 337 5.20 -27.15 25.32
C HIS A 337 5.38 -25.97 24.33
N TYR A 338 6.47 -25.97 23.54
CA TYR A 338 6.65 -24.98 22.47
C TYR A 338 5.71 -25.26 21.29
N LYS A 339 5.49 -26.53 20.95
CA LYS A 339 4.52 -26.96 19.92
C LYS A 339 3.09 -26.61 20.32
N GLU A 340 2.70 -26.91 21.56
CA GLU A 340 1.37 -26.59 22.07
C GLU A 340 1.15 -25.07 22.14
N PHE A 341 2.16 -24.31 22.59
CA PHE A 341 2.13 -22.84 22.52
C PHE A 341 1.91 -22.36 21.08
N LEU A 342 2.71 -22.86 20.13
CA LEU A 342 2.64 -22.46 18.73
C LEU A 342 1.22 -22.70 18.17
N ASN A 343 0.64 -23.87 18.43
CA ASN A 343 -0.71 -24.20 17.97
C ASN A 343 -1.75 -23.22 18.54
N LYS A 344 -1.73 -22.97 19.86
CA LYS A 344 -2.65 -22.01 20.51
C LYS A 344 -2.47 -20.59 19.97
N TYR A 345 -1.22 -20.18 19.75
CA TYR A 345 -0.89 -18.85 19.24
C TYR A 345 -1.39 -18.68 17.81
N GLN A 346 -1.11 -19.64 16.92
CA GLN A 346 -1.54 -19.59 15.52
C GLN A 346 -3.05 -19.66 15.38
N GLU A 347 -3.74 -20.46 16.20
CA GLU A 347 -5.21 -20.47 16.24
C GLU A 347 -5.76 -19.10 16.65
N ALA A 348 -5.23 -18.50 17.73
CA ALA A 348 -5.69 -17.20 18.22
C ALA A 348 -5.45 -16.06 17.21
N VAL A 349 -4.26 -16.03 16.58
CA VAL A 349 -3.94 -15.07 15.52
C VAL A 349 -4.78 -15.31 14.27
N GLY A 350 -4.99 -16.57 13.89
CA GLY A 350 -5.83 -16.93 12.76
C GLY A 350 -7.27 -16.44 12.93
N GLU A 351 -7.85 -16.63 14.12
CA GLU A 351 -9.17 -16.10 14.44
C GLU A 351 -9.23 -14.56 14.39
N LEU A 352 -8.17 -13.87 14.87
CA LEU A 352 -8.07 -12.41 14.77
C LEU A 352 -8.10 -11.97 13.29
N PHE A 353 -7.38 -12.69 12.43
CA PHE A 353 -7.32 -12.36 11.01
C PHE A 353 -8.67 -12.61 10.33
N GLU A 354 -9.29 -13.76 10.56
CA GLU A 354 -10.63 -14.03 10.02
C GLU A 354 -11.66 -12.99 10.47
N TRP A 355 -11.60 -12.57 11.74
CA TRP A 355 -12.45 -11.50 12.26
C TRP A 355 -12.22 -10.17 11.54
N GLY A 356 -10.97 -9.73 11.38
CA GLY A 356 -10.65 -8.46 10.73
C GLY A 356 -11.05 -8.43 9.26
N PHE A 357 -10.75 -9.51 8.51
CA PHE A 357 -11.15 -9.64 7.11
C PHE A 357 -12.66 -9.81 6.89
N SER A 358 -13.39 -10.21 7.92
CA SER A 358 -14.86 -10.31 7.90
C SER A 358 -15.54 -9.11 8.54
N TYR A 359 -14.80 -8.09 8.96
CA TYR A 359 -15.36 -6.95 9.71
C TYR A 359 -16.37 -6.19 8.84
N PRO A 360 -17.61 -5.97 9.31
CA PRO A 360 -18.68 -5.40 8.49
C PRO A 360 -18.34 -4.02 7.93
N ILE A 361 -18.38 -3.91 6.60
CA ILE A 361 -18.27 -2.65 5.88
C ILE A 361 -19.61 -1.91 5.94
N PRO A 362 -19.65 -0.60 6.24
CA PRO A 362 -20.89 0.18 6.16
C PRO A 362 -21.57 -0.02 4.81
N GLU A 363 -22.85 -0.40 4.80
CA GLU A 363 -23.58 -0.71 3.54
C GLU A 363 -23.54 0.44 2.54
N THR A 364 -23.56 1.68 3.03
CA THR A 364 -23.48 2.89 2.20
C THR A 364 -22.14 3.07 1.51
N MET A 365 -21.08 2.40 1.99
CA MET A 365 -19.74 2.42 1.40
C MET A 365 -19.52 1.30 0.37
N ILE A 366 -20.41 0.30 0.31
CA ILE A 366 -20.28 -0.81 -0.64
C ILE A 366 -20.74 -0.35 -2.03
N PRO A 367 -19.88 -0.42 -3.07
CA PRO A 367 -20.27 -0.04 -4.42
C PRO A 367 -21.33 -0.99 -5.01
N ASP A 368 -22.14 -0.45 -5.92
CA ASP A 368 -22.98 -1.26 -6.81
C ASP A 368 -22.10 -1.76 -7.96
N PHE A 369 -21.77 -3.06 -7.95
CA PHE A 369 -20.84 -3.67 -8.91
C PHE A 369 -21.44 -3.99 -10.27
N SER A 370 -22.74 -3.72 -10.49
CA SER A 370 -23.39 -4.01 -11.76
C SER A 370 -22.67 -3.37 -12.95
N GLU A 371 -22.64 -4.05 -14.09
CA GLU A 371 -21.89 -3.61 -15.29
C GLU A 371 -22.21 -2.16 -15.71
N ASN A 372 -23.46 -1.72 -15.55
CA ASN A 372 -23.89 -0.37 -15.89
C ASN A 372 -23.44 0.71 -14.88
N LYS A 373 -22.70 0.34 -13.83
CA LYS A 373 -22.13 1.23 -12.80
C LYS A 373 -20.62 1.39 -12.90
N ILE A 374 -19.98 0.66 -13.80
CA ILE A 374 -18.56 0.84 -14.10
C ILE A 374 -18.36 2.28 -14.61
N ILE A 375 -17.54 3.06 -13.90
CA ILE A 375 -17.24 4.45 -14.28
C ILE A 375 -15.96 4.57 -15.12
N ASP A 376 -15.05 3.60 -15.01
CA ASP A 376 -13.81 3.50 -15.79
C ASP A 376 -13.35 2.04 -15.81
N SER A 377 -12.57 1.66 -16.83
CA SER A 377 -11.94 0.33 -16.88
C SER A 377 -10.63 0.39 -17.67
N TYR A 378 -9.62 -0.33 -17.19
CA TYR A 378 -8.30 -0.36 -17.80
C TYR A 378 -7.51 -1.60 -17.39
N LYS A 379 -6.37 -1.82 -18.05
CA LYS A 379 -5.46 -2.94 -17.72
C LYS A 379 -4.14 -2.43 -17.15
N LYS A 380 -3.61 -3.16 -16.18
CA LYS A 380 -2.23 -3.07 -15.69
C LYS A 380 -1.52 -4.40 -15.98
N GLY A 381 -0.92 -4.51 -17.17
CA GLY A 381 -0.39 -5.78 -17.65
C GLY A 381 -1.50 -6.83 -17.81
N LYS A 382 -1.42 -7.93 -17.04
CA LYS A 382 -2.42 -9.01 -17.02
C LYS A 382 -3.57 -8.79 -16.05
N ILE A 383 -3.56 -7.70 -15.30
CA ILE A 383 -4.60 -7.36 -14.32
C ILE A 383 -5.60 -6.43 -15.00
N SER A 384 -6.87 -6.80 -14.95
CA SER A 384 -8.00 -5.96 -15.37
C SER A 384 -8.52 -5.20 -14.15
N ILE A 385 -8.84 -3.91 -14.33
CA ILE A 385 -9.36 -3.03 -13.29
C ILE A 385 -10.69 -2.43 -13.74
N GLU A 386 -11.71 -2.51 -12.89
CA GLU A 386 -13.01 -1.85 -13.02
C GLU A 386 -13.19 -0.86 -11.85
N GLU A 387 -13.57 0.37 -12.15
CA GLU A 387 -13.77 1.41 -11.14
C GLU A 387 -15.25 1.65 -10.85
N TYR A 388 -15.57 1.78 -9.55
CA TYR A 388 -16.92 2.01 -9.05
C TYR A 388 -16.94 3.15 -8.05
N GLU A 389 -17.92 4.07 -8.16
CA GLU A 389 -18.05 5.21 -7.26
C GLU A 389 -19.08 4.98 -6.15
N VAL A 390 -18.77 5.49 -4.95
CA VAL A 390 -19.71 5.69 -3.85
C VAL A 390 -19.58 7.11 -3.31
N LYS A 391 -20.70 7.69 -2.87
CA LYS A 391 -20.77 9.07 -2.36
C LYS A 391 -21.56 9.10 -1.07
N SER A 392 -21.03 9.76 -0.05
CA SER A 392 -21.75 10.01 1.19
C SER A 392 -22.52 11.34 1.12
N PRO A 393 -23.66 11.49 1.82
CA PRO A 393 -24.35 12.78 1.96
C PRO A 393 -23.46 13.88 2.56
N GLU A 394 -22.47 13.51 3.37
CA GLU A 394 -21.50 14.40 4.03
C GLU A 394 -20.40 14.89 3.06
N GLY A 395 -20.39 14.37 1.83
CA GLY A 395 -19.52 14.83 0.75
C GLY A 395 -18.21 14.08 0.64
N ASP A 396 -18.13 12.85 1.15
CA ASP A 396 -17.09 11.90 0.75
C ASP A 396 -17.41 11.35 -0.62
N HIS A 397 -16.38 11.17 -1.43
CA HIS A 397 -16.49 10.61 -2.76
C HIS A 397 -15.36 9.60 -2.94
N LEU A 398 -15.67 8.31 -2.89
CA LEU A 398 -14.69 7.25 -3.03
C LEU A 398 -14.89 6.51 -4.35
N VAL A 399 -13.78 6.20 -5.00
CA VAL A 399 -13.69 5.28 -6.12
C VAL A 399 -12.94 4.04 -5.66
N PHE A 400 -13.60 2.89 -5.80
CA PHE A 400 -13.02 1.57 -5.59
C PHE A 400 -12.52 1.06 -6.93
N ALA A 401 -11.19 1.00 -7.08
CA ALA A 401 -10.54 0.36 -8.22
C ALA A 401 -10.41 -1.13 -7.93
N MET A 402 -11.37 -1.90 -8.43
CA MET A 402 -11.44 -3.34 -8.22
C MET A 402 -10.62 -4.06 -9.28
N ALA A 403 -9.73 -4.96 -8.86
CA ALA A 403 -8.85 -5.71 -9.75
C ALA A 403 -9.26 -7.18 -9.83
N HIS A 404 -9.09 -7.76 -11.01
CA HIS A 404 -9.12 -9.20 -11.21
C HIS A 404 -8.10 -9.66 -12.25
N ASP A 405 -7.67 -10.91 -12.17
CA ASP A 405 -6.69 -11.48 -13.10
C ASP A 405 -7.13 -12.81 -13.74
N GLU A 406 -6.30 -13.34 -14.64
CA GLU A 406 -6.55 -14.58 -15.38
C GLU A 406 -6.60 -15.83 -14.48
N LYS A 407 -6.14 -15.74 -13.22
CA LYS A 407 -6.23 -16.83 -12.24
C LYS A 407 -7.52 -16.77 -11.42
N GLY A 408 -8.39 -15.80 -11.71
CA GLY A 408 -9.65 -15.59 -11.01
C GLY A 408 -9.50 -14.97 -9.62
N ARG A 409 -8.34 -14.37 -9.33
CA ARG A 409 -8.12 -13.65 -8.08
C ARG A 409 -8.77 -12.28 -8.18
N VAL A 410 -9.35 -11.83 -7.08
CA VAL A 410 -10.08 -10.56 -6.98
C VAL A 410 -9.61 -9.81 -5.74
N TYR A 411 -9.33 -8.52 -5.87
CA TYR A 411 -8.86 -7.67 -4.78
C TYR A 411 -9.14 -6.19 -5.07
N ILE A 412 -8.92 -5.33 -4.08
CA ILE A 412 -9.04 -3.88 -4.24
C ILE A 412 -7.65 -3.33 -4.56
N ASP A 413 -7.43 -2.87 -5.80
CA ASP A 413 -6.15 -2.28 -6.21
C ASP A 413 -5.94 -0.91 -5.55
N ASN A 414 -7.01 -0.11 -5.44
CA ASN A 414 -6.95 1.18 -4.77
C ASN A 414 -8.33 1.65 -4.30
N ILE A 415 -8.33 2.50 -3.27
CA ILE A 415 -9.48 3.30 -2.87
C ILE A 415 -9.00 4.75 -2.85
N TYR A 416 -9.68 5.64 -3.55
CA TYR A 416 -9.24 7.03 -3.65
C TYR A 416 -10.40 7.99 -3.85
N ASP A 417 -10.21 9.26 -3.48
CA ASP A 417 -11.15 10.32 -3.83
C ASP A 417 -10.71 10.97 -5.16
N PRO A 418 -11.54 10.92 -6.22
CA PRO A 418 -11.16 11.40 -7.55
C PRO A 418 -11.08 12.93 -7.66
N SER A 419 -11.51 13.67 -6.62
CA SER A 419 -11.36 15.13 -6.53
C SER A 419 -10.00 15.56 -5.99
N ILE A 420 -9.26 14.64 -5.36
CA ILE A 420 -7.92 14.89 -4.84
C ILE A 420 -6.98 15.19 -6.00
N LYS A 421 -6.16 16.24 -5.81
CA LYS A 421 -5.21 16.70 -6.81
C LYS A 421 -3.99 15.78 -6.84
N MET A 422 -3.15 15.98 -7.85
CA MET A 422 -1.84 15.34 -7.91
C MET A 422 -0.79 16.29 -7.34
N ASN A 423 0.20 15.77 -6.62
CA ASN A 423 1.36 16.54 -6.19
C ASN A 423 2.50 16.49 -7.24
N ASP A 424 3.63 17.14 -6.95
CA ASP A 424 4.79 17.19 -7.85
C ASP A 424 5.62 15.88 -7.86
N TYR A 425 5.20 14.85 -7.10
CA TYR A 425 5.71 13.49 -7.19
C TYR A 425 4.87 12.61 -8.13
N GLY A 426 3.82 13.16 -8.76
CA GLY A 426 2.94 12.38 -9.63
C GLY A 426 2.02 11.42 -8.88
N ILE A 427 1.88 11.58 -7.56
CA ILE A 427 0.98 10.79 -6.71
C ILE A 427 -0.22 11.66 -6.26
N PRO A 428 -1.34 11.06 -5.80
CA PRO A 428 -2.40 11.81 -5.15
C PRO A 428 -1.87 12.65 -3.98
N SER A 429 -2.32 13.90 -3.85
CA SER A 429 -1.88 14.81 -2.79
C SER A 429 -2.36 14.39 -1.40
N GLU A 430 -3.39 13.55 -1.34
CA GLU A 430 -3.92 12.90 -0.14
C GLU A 430 -4.26 11.44 -0.46
N ILE A 431 -3.96 10.53 0.45
CA ILE A 431 -4.17 9.09 0.29
C ILE A 431 -5.37 8.67 1.14
N CYS A 432 -6.36 8.04 0.51
CA CYS A 432 -7.43 7.35 1.24
C CYS A 432 -6.89 5.99 1.70
N GLN A 433 -6.30 6.01 2.88
CA GLN A 433 -5.69 4.84 3.50
C GLN A 433 -6.78 3.99 4.15
N MET A 434 -6.92 2.74 3.71
CA MET A 434 -7.95 1.79 4.16
C MET A 434 -7.35 0.50 4.74
N GLY A 435 -6.07 0.53 5.11
CA GLY A 435 -5.37 -0.58 5.77
C GLY A 435 -5.45 -1.86 4.94
N HIS A 436 -5.88 -2.94 5.57
CA HIS A 436 -5.90 -4.28 4.98
C HIS A 436 -6.75 -4.41 3.71
N LEU A 437 -7.69 -3.49 3.45
CA LEU A 437 -8.56 -3.53 2.26
C LEU A 437 -7.78 -3.43 0.95
N VAL A 438 -6.71 -2.65 0.93
CA VAL A 438 -5.92 -2.29 -0.28
C VAL A 438 -4.59 -3.04 -0.33
N TYR A 439 -4.58 -4.24 0.25
CA TYR A 439 -3.45 -5.16 0.28
C TYR A 439 -3.53 -6.19 -0.86
N LYS A 440 -2.37 -6.70 -1.27
CA LYS A 440 -2.23 -7.67 -2.37
C LYS A 440 -2.74 -9.06 -1.97
N PRO A 441 -3.32 -9.84 -2.91
CA PRO A 441 -3.82 -11.19 -2.63
C PRO A 441 -2.72 -12.26 -2.54
N GLU A 442 -1.45 -11.88 -2.71
CA GLU A 442 -0.29 -12.75 -2.58
C GLU A 442 0.66 -12.15 -1.55
N ASP A 443 1.14 -12.95 -0.59
CA ASP A 443 2.16 -12.50 0.36
C ASP A 443 3.41 -13.39 0.34
N TYR A 444 4.50 -12.90 0.93
CA TYR A 444 5.72 -13.68 1.02
C TYR A 444 5.51 -14.91 1.90
N ASP A 445 6.18 -16.00 1.59
CA ASP A 445 6.19 -17.23 2.40
C ASP A 445 6.55 -16.98 3.88
N SER A 446 7.48 -16.05 4.12
CA SER A 446 7.90 -15.57 5.44
C SER A 446 6.88 -14.67 6.15
N GLN A 447 5.83 -14.24 5.43
CA GLN A 447 4.79 -13.32 5.86
C GLN A 447 3.40 -13.95 5.67
N VAL A 448 3.25 -15.24 5.98
CA VAL A 448 1.93 -15.89 6.09
C VAL A 448 1.77 -16.66 7.40
N PHE A 449 2.65 -16.43 8.39
CA PHE A 449 2.74 -17.25 9.60
C PHE A 449 1.44 -17.28 10.42
N GLY A 450 0.74 -16.15 10.49
CA GLY A 450 -0.51 -16.01 11.24
C GLY A 450 -1.76 -16.39 10.45
N ILE A 451 -1.64 -16.63 9.14
CA ILE A 451 -2.79 -16.92 8.26
C ILE A 451 -3.15 -18.40 8.38
N PRO A 452 -4.41 -18.79 8.62
CA PRO A 452 -4.79 -20.20 8.65
C PRO A 452 -4.46 -20.93 7.34
N GLU A 453 -3.91 -22.14 7.42
CA GLU A 453 -3.48 -22.94 6.26
C GLU A 453 -4.57 -23.13 5.20
N LYS A 454 -5.84 -23.19 5.61
CA LYS A 454 -6.99 -23.31 4.70
C LYS A 454 -7.11 -22.16 3.69
N TYR A 455 -6.49 -21.01 3.96
CA TYR A 455 -6.46 -19.86 3.06
C TYR A 455 -5.17 -19.76 2.25
N GLN A 456 -4.15 -20.56 2.56
CA GLN A 456 -2.85 -20.50 1.92
C GLN A 456 -2.80 -21.44 0.72
N LYS A 457 -2.47 -20.90 -0.46
CA LYS A 457 -2.24 -21.70 -1.67
C LYS A 457 -0.84 -21.39 -2.21
N PRO A 458 0.01 -22.41 -2.45
CA PRO A 458 1.30 -22.20 -3.09
C PRO A 458 1.13 -21.55 -4.46
N THR A 459 1.97 -20.56 -4.78
CA THR A 459 2.02 -19.99 -6.12
C THR A 459 3.08 -20.71 -6.96
N SER A 460 3.14 -20.38 -8.26
CA SER A 460 4.24 -20.83 -9.14
C SER A 460 5.60 -20.23 -8.76
N SER A 461 5.61 -19.17 -7.95
CA SER A 461 6.83 -18.63 -7.35
C SER A 461 7.02 -19.26 -5.97
N TYR A 462 8.20 -19.81 -5.70
CA TYR A 462 8.53 -20.34 -4.38
C TYR A 462 8.54 -19.28 -3.27
N GLN A 463 8.47 -17.99 -3.63
CA GLN A 463 8.55 -16.87 -2.69
C GLN A 463 7.19 -16.34 -2.25
N TYR A 464 6.11 -16.70 -2.95
CA TYR A 464 4.78 -16.13 -2.70
C TYR A 464 3.73 -17.21 -2.41
N VAL A 465 2.82 -16.87 -1.52
CA VAL A 465 1.65 -17.64 -1.14
C VAL A 465 0.40 -16.83 -1.51
N ASP A 466 -0.49 -17.44 -2.26
CA ASP A 466 -1.79 -16.87 -2.59
C ASP A 466 -2.72 -17.03 -1.39
N ILE A 467 -3.22 -15.89 -0.93
CA ILE A 467 -4.11 -15.74 0.23
C ILE A 467 -5.45 -15.14 -0.19
N SER A 468 -5.79 -15.12 -1.49
CA SER A 468 -7.03 -14.53 -2.01
C SER A 468 -8.28 -15.08 -1.35
N ALA A 469 -8.24 -16.34 -0.89
CA ALA A 469 -9.34 -16.97 -0.18
C ALA A 469 -9.66 -16.28 1.17
N LEU A 470 -8.67 -15.71 1.85
CA LEU A 470 -8.90 -14.88 3.05
C LEU A 470 -9.52 -13.53 2.66
N TRP A 471 -9.14 -12.95 1.52
CA TRP A 471 -9.66 -11.67 1.02
C TRP A 471 -11.13 -11.77 0.62
N GLU A 472 -11.59 -12.96 0.20
CA GLU A 472 -12.99 -13.23 -0.12
C GLU A 472 -13.92 -13.14 1.11
N ASN A 473 -13.38 -13.03 2.33
CA ASN A 473 -14.18 -12.70 3.52
C ASN A 473 -14.59 -11.21 3.56
N ILE A 474 -13.89 -10.33 2.84
CA ILE A 474 -14.23 -8.92 2.72
C ILE A 474 -15.44 -8.79 1.80
N SER A 475 -16.53 -8.20 2.31
CA SER A 475 -17.81 -8.12 1.58
C SER A 475 -17.70 -7.44 0.21
N ILE A 476 -16.89 -6.38 0.08
CA ILE A 476 -16.62 -5.70 -1.19
C ILE A 476 -15.98 -6.65 -2.22
N VAL A 477 -14.95 -7.42 -1.81
CA VAL A 477 -14.26 -8.38 -2.68
C VAL A 477 -15.20 -9.51 -3.08
N LYS A 478 -15.93 -10.07 -2.10
CA LYS A 478 -16.93 -11.12 -2.32
C LYS A 478 -18.00 -10.70 -3.32
N ASN A 479 -18.64 -9.55 -3.09
CA ASN A 479 -19.73 -9.07 -3.93
C ASN A 479 -19.26 -8.80 -5.36
N PHE A 480 -18.06 -8.24 -5.53
CA PHE A 480 -17.49 -8.02 -6.85
C PHE A 480 -17.17 -9.32 -7.57
N LYS A 481 -16.62 -10.32 -6.87
CA LYS A 481 -16.35 -11.66 -7.42
C LYS A 481 -17.64 -12.36 -7.87
N GLU A 482 -18.69 -12.32 -7.05
CA GLU A 482 -20.01 -12.88 -7.39
C GLU A 482 -20.60 -12.20 -8.63
N GLU A 483 -20.44 -10.89 -8.76
CA GLU A 483 -20.91 -10.13 -9.91
C GLU A 483 -20.10 -10.44 -11.19
N LEU A 484 -18.78 -10.64 -11.10
CA LEU A 484 -17.98 -11.10 -12.23
C LEU A 484 -18.41 -12.50 -12.71
N ALA A 485 -18.68 -13.42 -11.79
CA ALA A 485 -19.19 -14.76 -12.11
C ALA A 485 -20.58 -14.69 -12.77
N ARG A 486 -21.47 -13.82 -12.28
CA ARG A 486 -22.81 -13.59 -12.87
C ARG A 486 -22.71 -13.06 -14.32
N ARG A 487 -21.69 -12.24 -14.61
CA ARG A 487 -21.41 -11.71 -15.94
C ARG A 487 -20.68 -12.70 -16.87
N GLY A 488 -20.22 -13.83 -16.35
CA GLY A 488 -19.41 -14.80 -17.10
C GLY A 488 -17.99 -14.30 -17.41
N VAL A 489 -17.46 -13.38 -16.59
CA VAL A 489 -16.08 -12.88 -16.70
C VAL A 489 -15.09 -13.81 -15.97
N LEU A 490 -15.55 -14.43 -14.88
CA LEU A 490 -14.83 -15.43 -14.09
C LEU A 490 -15.42 -16.83 -14.23
#